data_AF-G0MKS6-F1
#
_entry.id   AF-G0MKS6-F1
#
_cell.length_a   1.000
_cell.length_b   1.000
_cell.length_c   1.000
_cell.angle_alpha   90.00
_cell.angle_beta   90.00
_cell.angle_gamma   90.00
#
_symmetry.space_group_name_H-M   'P 1'
#
loop_
_entity.id
_entity.type
_entity.pdbx_description
1 polymer ?
#
loop_
_entity_poly.entity_id
_entity_poly.type
_entity_poly.pdbx_seq_one_letter_code
_entity_poly.pdbx_strand_id
1 'polypeptide(L)'
;MDWIMRLNNIERFEKGKTIMKIKMGNADIECAWTGSRIKTANASSHIEVTVGIFRHILDLFKFSEKIQLDLLLDSDDVQNFPALEGVTSTALRGGSINTSAVETFCSKYPSPKSMSLFTRLSGELSPNSPVLAVKEVFFHDPGSQSSTILEKFTGRILMIDNAQLPEVSIIHFIRNWMTGSSHQNLEVLSVFFDKFPINLVIVHEEFKNEAKVFDPSKRQEDYEFNTQFKVQNRIISASSAATTLTATNALTSWILNDTPTEKELHF
;
A
#
# COMPACT_ATOMS: atom_id res chain seq x y z
N MET A 1 -2.22 3.13 32.83
CA MET A 1 -1.87 1.69 32.72
C MET A 1 -0.55 1.64 31.98
N ASP A 2 0.55 1.47 32.72
CA ASP A 2 1.87 1.32 32.14
C ASP A 2 2.00 -0.12 31.65
N TRP A 3 2.06 -0.29 30.33
CA TRP A 3 2.31 -1.59 29.72
C TRP A 3 3.80 -1.90 29.86
N ILE A 4 4.21 -2.36 31.04
CA ILE A 4 5.52 -2.96 31.22
C ILE A 4 5.49 -4.29 30.47
N MET A 5 6.06 -4.29 29.26
CA MET A 5 6.35 -5.51 28.51
C MET A 5 7.26 -6.40 29.37
N ARG A 6 6.70 -7.43 30.00
CA ARG A 6 7.46 -8.42 30.76
C ARG A 6 8.16 -9.35 29.78
N LEU A 7 9.45 -9.12 29.55
CA LEU A 7 10.32 -10.01 28.78
C LEU A 7 10.59 -11.30 29.58
N ASN A 8 9.63 -12.23 29.58
CA ASN A 8 9.78 -13.53 30.24
C ASN A 8 10.68 -14.51 29.45
N ASN A 9 11.20 -14.10 28.29
CA ASN A 9 11.91 -14.97 27.35
C ASN A 9 13.43 -14.71 27.29
N ILE A 10 14.00 -14.10 28.33
CA ILE A 10 15.46 -13.94 28.43
C ILE A 10 16.04 -15.29 28.85
N GLU A 11 16.71 -15.96 27.94
CA GLU A 11 17.24 -17.30 28.21
C GLU A 11 18.55 -17.25 28.99
N ARG A 12 19.44 -16.33 28.63
CA ARG A 12 20.78 -16.28 29.20
C ARG A 12 21.48 -14.94 28.98
N PHE A 13 22.30 -14.57 29.98
CA PHE A 13 23.35 -13.56 29.85
C PHE A 13 24.72 -14.24 29.84
N GLU A 14 25.55 -13.96 28.85
CA GLU A 14 26.94 -14.43 28.85
C GLU A 14 27.80 -13.50 29.71
N LYS A 15 28.32 -14.01 30.83
CA LYS A 15 29.17 -13.23 31.75
C LYS A 15 30.39 -12.68 31.00
N GLY A 16 30.56 -11.35 31.01
CA GLY A 16 31.67 -10.66 30.34
C GLY A 16 31.40 -10.23 28.90
N LYS A 17 30.24 -10.57 28.32
CA LYS A 17 29.78 -10.06 27.03
C LYS A 17 28.50 -9.26 27.23
N THR A 18 28.29 -8.19 26.47
CA THR A 18 27.02 -7.44 26.48
C THR A 18 25.92 -8.16 25.69
N ILE A 19 26.02 -9.47 25.49
CA ILE A 19 25.13 -10.29 24.67
C ILE A 19 24.08 -10.99 25.55
N MET A 20 22.81 -10.76 25.22
CA MET A 20 21.60 -11.36 25.77
C MET A 20 20.98 -12.27 24.70
N LYS A 21 20.58 -13.48 25.04
CA LYS A 21 19.76 -14.33 24.16
C LYS A 21 18.30 -14.22 24.55
N ILE A 22 17.45 -13.90 23.58
CA ILE A 22 16.00 -13.75 23.74
C ILE A 22 15.32 -14.76 22.83
N LYS A 23 14.39 -15.53 23.39
CA LYS A 23 13.51 -16.38 22.61
C LYS A 23 12.26 -15.62 22.19
N MET A 24 12.01 -15.49 20.89
CA MET A 24 10.77 -14.91 20.36
C MET A 24 10.10 -15.92 19.45
N GLY A 25 9.04 -16.56 19.96
CA GLY A 25 8.44 -17.74 19.31
C GLY A 25 9.45 -18.89 19.29
N ASN A 26 9.75 -19.39 18.08
CA ASN A 26 10.76 -20.43 17.85
C ASN A 26 12.13 -19.89 17.40
N ALA A 27 12.33 -18.57 17.43
CA ALA A 27 13.59 -17.94 17.05
C ALA A 27 14.42 -17.57 18.28
N ASP A 28 15.70 -17.92 18.24
CA ASP A 28 16.70 -17.50 19.23
C ASP A 28 17.41 -16.25 18.69
N ILE A 29 17.14 -15.11 19.31
CA ILE A 29 17.68 -13.81 18.91
C ILE A 29 18.79 -13.42 19.88
N GLU A 30 20.00 -13.22 19.37
CA GLU A 30 21.07 -12.65 20.17
C GLU A 30 21.03 -11.13 20.07
N CYS A 31 21.00 -10.44 21.20
CA CYS A 31 21.00 -9.00 21.29
C CYS A 31 22.22 -8.50 22.06
N ALA A 32 22.88 -7.45 21.58
CA ALA A 32 23.98 -6.79 22.25
C ALA A 32 23.54 -5.42 22.80
N TRP A 33 23.97 -5.11 24.03
CA TRP A 33 23.84 -3.76 24.56
C TRP A 33 25.03 -2.90 24.13
N THR A 34 24.75 -1.75 23.51
CA THR A 34 25.75 -0.71 23.20
C THR A 34 25.26 0.64 23.72
N GLY A 35 25.83 1.09 24.84
CA GLY A 35 25.34 2.29 25.54
C GLY A 35 23.90 2.08 26.05
N SER A 36 22.99 2.99 25.70
CA SER A 36 21.55 2.89 26.01
C SER A 36 20.73 2.16 24.94
N ARG A 37 21.37 1.52 23.95
CA ARG A 37 20.69 0.87 22.82
C ARG A 37 20.86 -0.65 22.84
N ILE A 38 19.77 -1.37 22.62
CA ILE A 38 19.78 -2.81 22.31
C ILE A 38 19.89 -2.95 20.79
N LYS A 39 20.84 -3.76 20.32
CA LYS A 39 21.03 -4.14 18.92
C LYS A 39 21.00 -5.66 18.80
N THR A 40 20.82 -6.22 17.61
CA THR A 40 21.12 -7.64 17.38
C THR A 40 22.64 -7.86 17.45
N ALA A 41 23.08 -8.90 18.17
CA ALA A 41 24.50 -9.20 18.42
C ALA A 41 25.15 -10.01 17.31
N ASN A 42 24.34 -10.85 16.66
CA ASN A 42 24.70 -11.57 15.45
C ASN A 42 24.04 -10.89 14.25
N ALA A 43 24.59 -11.10 13.06
CA ALA A 43 23.97 -10.71 11.79
C ALA A 43 22.75 -11.60 11.47
N SER A 44 21.94 -11.97 12.48
CA SER A 44 20.59 -12.44 12.24
C SER A 44 19.95 -11.37 11.37
N SER A 45 19.67 -11.75 10.12
CA SER A 45 19.10 -10.84 9.15
C SER A 45 17.88 -10.20 9.80
N HIS A 46 17.65 -8.91 9.54
CA HIS A 46 16.47 -8.20 10.03
C HIS A 46 15.16 -9.00 9.79
N ILE A 47 15.17 -9.84 8.75
CA ILE A 47 14.20 -10.88 8.41
C ILE A 47 13.98 -11.88 9.55
N GLU A 48 15.01 -12.55 10.09
CA GLU A 48 14.87 -13.55 11.16
C GLU A 48 14.17 -12.99 12.39
N VAL A 49 14.56 -11.78 12.81
CA VAL A 49 13.93 -11.08 13.94
C VAL A 49 12.48 -10.76 13.64
N THR A 50 12.19 -10.21 12.45
CA THR A 50 10.83 -9.89 12.00
C THR A 50 9.93 -11.13 12.02
N VAL A 51 10.44 -12.25 11.51
CA VAL A 51 9.74 -13.54 11.48
C VAL A 51 9.50 -14.09 12.88
N GLY A 52 10.49 -13.98 13.78
CA GLY A 52 10.36 -14.40 15.18
C GLY A 52 9.28 -13.59 15.91
N ILE A 53 9.29 -12.26 15.76
CA ILE A 53 8.26 -11.38 16.31
C ILE A 53 6.88 -11.74 15.76
N PHE A 54 6.76 -11.91 14.45
CA PHE A 54 5.51 -12.26 13.80
C PHE A 54 4.90 -13.54 14.38
N ARG A 55 5.68 -14.62 14.46
CA ARG A 55 5.22 -15.91 15.01
C ARG A 55 4.84 -15.78 16.48
N HIS A 56 5.63 -15.05 17.26
CA HIS A 56 5.32 -14.82 18.67
C HIS A 56 3.99 -14.07 18.87
N ILE A 57 3.72 -13.05 18.04
CA ILE A 57 2.45 -12.33 18.04
C ILE A 57 1.31 -13.28 17.67
N LEU A 58 1.47 -14.12 16.64
CA LEU A 58 0.44 -15.10 16.28
C LEU A 58 0.15 -16.09 17.41
N ASP A 59 1.17 -16.57 18.11
CA ASP A 59 1.02 -17.47 19.25
C ASP A 59 0.25 -16.80 20.41
N LEU A 60 0.51 -15.51 20.65
CA LEU A 60 -0.13 -14.73 21.72
C LEU A 60 -1.61 -14.43 21.41
N PHE A 61 -1.88 -13.96 20.19
CA PHE A 61 -3.19 -13.40 19.84
C PHE A 61 -4.14 -14.42 19.19
N LYS A 62 -3.64 -15.60 18.79
CA LYS A 62 -4.37 -16.71 18.14
C LYS A 62 -5.22 -16.24 16.95
N PHE A 63 -4.72 -16.48 15.73
CA PHE A 63 -5.34 -16.27 14.41
C PHE A 63 -6.28 -15.05 14.24
N SER A 64 -5.88 -14.11 13.38
CA SER A 64 -6.75 -13.02 12.89
C SER A 64 -7.13 -13.26 11.44
N GLU A 65 -8.37 -12.92 11.05
CA GLU A 65 -8.83 -12.96 9.65
C GLU A 65 -8.10 -11.95 8.74
N LYS A 66 -7.46 -10.95 9.36
CA LYS A 66 -6.68 -9.91 8.71
C LYS A 66 -5.33 -9.81 9.41
N ILE A 67 -4.28 -10.23 8.72
CA ILE A 67 -2.91 -10.11 9.19
C ILE A 67 -2.15 -9.28 8.14
N GLN A 68 -1.67 -8.12 8.57
CA GLN A 68 -0.92 -7.21 7.72
C GLN A 68 0.55 -7.19 8.13
N LEU A 69 1.45 -7.35 7.16
CA LEU A 69 2.87 -7.08 7.33
C LEU A 69 3.18 -5.66 6.87
N ASP A 70 3.83 -4.85 7.69
CA ASP A 70 4.42 -3.58 7.27
C ASP A 70 5.95 -3.71 7.40
N LEU A 71 6.63 -3.70 6.25
CA LEU A 71 8.03 -4.09 6.12
C LEU A 71 8.83 -2.93 5.55
N LEU A 72 9.84 -2.48 6.29
CA LEU A 72 10.88 -1.58 5.80
C LEU A 72 12.10 -2.43 5.42
N LEU A 73 12.28 -2.68 4.12
CA LEU A 73 13.30 -3.59 3.59
C LEU A 73 13.97 -2.98 2.36
N ASP A 74 15.20 -3.43 2.07
CA ASP A 74 15.82 -3.19 0.77
C ASP A 74 15.41 -4.27 -0.26
N SER A 75 15.91 -4.13 -1.49
CA SER A 75 15.52 -5.03 -2.57
C SER A 75 15.93 -6.49 -2.35
N ASP A 76 17.11 -6.73 -1.78
CA ASP A 76 17.64 -8.07 -1.55
C ASP A 76 16.86 -8.73 -0.41
N ASP A 77 16.54 -7.97 0.63
CA ASP A 77 15.72 -8.44 1.73
C ASP A 77 14.29 -8.77 1.29
N VAL A 78 13.65 -7.94 0.45
CA VAL A 78 12.32 -8.24 -0.11
C VAL A 78 12.32 -9.54 -0.90
N GLN A 79 13.35 -9.74 -1.74
CA GLN A 79 13.48 -10.95 -2.54
C GLN A 79 13.65 -12.20 -1.66
N ASN A 80 14.40 -12.09 -0.56
CA ASN A 80 14.71 -13.21 0.33
C ASN A 80 13.72 -13.39 1.49
N PHE A 81 12.77 -12.47 1.69
CA PHE A 81 11.82 -12.54 2.79
C PHE A 81 10.94 -13.81 2.71
N PRO A 82 10.86 -14.65 3.76
CA PRO A 82 10.11 -15.90 3.71
C PRO A 82 8.60 -15.64 3.66
N ALA A 83 7.87 -16.58 3.06
CA ALA A 83 6.41 -16.56 3.12
C ALA A 83 5.96 -16.77 4.57
N LEU A 84 5.06 -15.91 5.04
CA LEU A 84 4.46 -16.02 6.37
C LEU A 84 2.99 -16.42 6.25
N GLU A 85 2.64 -17.56 6.84
CA GLU A 85 1.28 -18.11 6.78
C GLU A 85 0.26 -17.17 7.44
N GLY A 86 -0.93 -17.09 6.86
CA GLY A 86 -2.04 -16.26 7.37
C GLY A 86 -1.95 -14.79 6.98
N VAL A 87 -0.84 -14.31 6.38
CA VAL A 87 -0.72 -12.93 5.91
C VAL A 87 -1.70 -12.69 4.76
N THR A 88 -2.57 -11.69 4.96
CA THR A 88 -3.56 -11.28 3.96
C THR A 88 -3.20 -9.97 3.28
N SER A 89 -2.34 -9.17 3.90
CA SER A 89 -2.03 -7.81 3.45
C SER A 89 -0.56 -7.48 3.67
N THR A 90 0.05 -6.72 2.77
CA THR A 90 1.46 -6.34 2.91
C THR A 90 1.70 -4.89 2.53
N ALA A 91 2.54 -4.19 3.28
CA ALA A 91 3.08 -2.89 2.92
C ALA A 91 4.60 -3.00 2.81
N LEU A 92 5.15 -2.67 1.65
CA LEU A 92 6.59 -2.57 1.43
C LEU A 92 6.99 -1.11 1.45
N ARG A 93 7.93 -0.79 2.33
CA ARG A 93 8.54 0.52 2.50
C ARG A 93 10.05 0.39 2.28
N GLY A 94 10.68 1.49 1.92
CA GLY A 94 12.13 1.53 1.75
C GLY A 94 12.55 2.56 0.72
N GLY A 95 13.75 2.37 0.20
CA GLY A 95 14.32 3.20 -0.85
C GLY A 95 13.73 2.89 -2.23
N SER A 96 14.59 2.45 -3.14
CA SER A 96 14.15 1.89 -4.43
C SER A 96 14.23 0.37 -4.34
N ILE A 97 13.16 -0.33 -4.70
CA ILE A 97 13.09 -1.80 -4.70
C ILE A 97 12.98 -2.28 -6.15
N ASN A 98 13.72 -3.34 -6.50
CA ASN A 98 13.64 -3.92 -7.83
C ASN A 98 12.26 -4.54 -8.05
N THR A 99 11.66 -4.24 -9.19
CA THR A 99 10.36 -4.79 -9.56
C THR A 99 10.33 -6.32 -9.52
N SER A 100 11.42 -7.00 -9.94
CA SER A 100 11.51 -8.46 -9.88
C SER A 100 11.50 -9.01 -8.44
N ALA A 101 12.05 -8.26 -7.48
CA ALA A 101 11.99 -8.60 -6.07
C ALA A 101 10.56 -8.50 -5.53
N VAL A 102 9.83 -7.44 -5.89
CA VAL A 102 8.42 -7.26 -5.52
C VAL A 102 7.56 -8.37 -6.15
N GLU A 103 7.78 -8.72 -7.41
CA GLU A 103 7.05 -9.80 -8.08
C GLU A 103 7.31 -11.16 -7.46
N THR A 104 8.58 -11.44 -7.12
CA THR A 104 8.99 -12.66 -6.41
C THR A 104 8.33 -12.70 -5.03
N PHE A 105 8.32 -11.58 -4.31
CA PHE A 105 7.66 -11.47 -3.01
C PHE A 105 6.15 -11.71 -3.11
N CYS A 106 5.48 -11.05 -4.07
CA CYS A 106 4.05 -11.19 -4.29
C CYS A 106 3.66 -12.64 -4.65
N SER A 107 4.49 -13.32 -5.45
CA SER A 107 4.26 -14.71 -5.86
C SER A 107 4.27 -15.72 -4.70
N LYS A 108 4.88 -15.37 -3.57
CA LYS A 108 4.88 -16.22 -2.36
C LYS A 108 3.52 -16.29 -1.68
N TYR A 109 2.63 -15.35 -1.98
CA TYR A 109 1.29 -15.27 -1.40
C TYR A 109 0.26 -15.56 -2.48
N PRO A 110 -0.43 -16.71 -2.45
CA PRO A 110 -1.32 -17.13 -3.54
C PRO A 110 -2.62 -16.33 -3.64
N SER A 111 -2.94 -15.45 -2.67
CA SER A 111 -4.14 -14.60 -2.71
C SER A 111 -4.10 -13.41 -1.75
N PRO A 112 -3.11 -12.50 -1.83
CA PRO A 112 -3.09 -11.30 -1.00
C PRO A 112 -4.37 -10.49 -1.25
N LYS A 113 -5.05 -10.13 -0.15
CA LYS A 113 -6.20 -9.22 -0.18
C LYS A 113 -5.75 -7.82 -0.57
N SER A 114 -4.63 -7.35 -0.03
CA SER A 114 -4.11 -6.02 -0.34
C SER A 114 -2.59 -5.91 -0.33
N MET A 115 -2.06 -5.00 -1.14
CA MET A 115 -0.64 -4.64 -1.17
C MET A 115 -0.47 -3.12 -1.22
N SER A 116 0.48 -2.58 -0.46
CA SER A 116 0.87 -1.17 -0.53
C SER A 116 2.36 -1.06 -0.80
N LEU A 117 2.74 -0.30 -1.82
CA LEU A 117 4.11 -0.06 -2.22
C LEU A 117 4.44 1.41 -1.95
N PHE A 118 5.00 1.68 -0.76
CA PHE A 118 5.48 3.00 -0.34
C PHE A 118 6.95 3.24 -0.74
N THR A 119 7.38 2.58 -1.81
CA THR A 119 8.75 2.53 -2.30
C THR A 119 8.73 2.86 -3.79
N ARG A 120 9.80 3.46 -4.29
CA ARG A 120 9.97 3.55 -5.75
C ARG A 120 10.33 2.17 -6.30
N LEU A 121 9.84 1.87 -7.50
CA LEU A 121 10.20 0.65 -8.22
C LEU A 121 11.35 0.97 -9.19
N SER A 122 12.43 0.19 -9.11
CA SER A 122 13.49 0.21 -10.12
C SER A 122 13.27 -0.92 -11.12
N GLY A 123 13.13 -0.55 -12.39
CA GLY A 123 12.74 -1.47 -13.47
C GLY A 123 11.23 -1.42 -13.75
N GLU A 124 10.78 -2.17 -14.74
CA GLU A 124 9.38 -2.19 -15.18
C GLU A 124 8.64 -3.41 -14.65
N LEU A 125 7.37 -3.23 -14.28
CA LEU A 125 6.46 -4.35 -13.99
C LEU A 125 6.21 -5.17 -15.24
N SER A 126 6.27 -6.49 -15.10
CA SER A 126 5.84 -7.38 -16.18
C SER A 126 4.36 -7.11 -16.50
N PRO A 127 3.92 -7.18 -17.77
CA PRO A 127 2.50 -7.08 -18.11
C PRO A 127 1.61 -8.11 -17.39
N ASN A 128 2.21 -9.24 -16.98
CA ASN A 128 1.55 -10.30 -16.22
C ASN A 128 2.01 -10.34 -14.76
N SER A 129 2.46 -9.20 -14.22
CA SER A 129 2.97 -9.10 -12.86
C SER A 129 1.92 -9.56 -11.86
N PRO A 130 2.27 -10.43 -10.89
CA PRO A 130 1.35 -10.84 -9.83
C PRO A 130 0.86 -9.65 -9.00
N VAL A 131 1.65 -8.56 -8.93
CA VAL A 131 1.27 -7.32 -8.25
C VAL A 131 0.02 -6.71 -8.88
N LEU A 132 -0.12 -6.78 -10.21
CA LEU A 132 -1.24 -6.21 -10.96
C LEU A 132 -2.54 -7.02 -10.83
N ALA A 133 -2.45 -8.24 -10.29
CA ALA A 133 -3.58 -9.13 -10.03
C ALA A 133 -4.03 -9.12 -8.55
N VAL A 134 -3.32 -8.42 -7.67
CA VAL A 134 -3.73 -8.25 -6.28
C VAL A 134 -5.05 -7.47 -6.23
N LYS A 135 -5.97 -7.89 -5.36
CA LYS A 135 -7.33 -7.32 -5.29
C LYS A 135 -7.31 -5.82 -5.00
N GLU A 136 -6.46 -5.39 -4.08
CA GLU A 136 -6.36 -4.00 -3.64
C GLU A 136 -4.90 -3.56 -3.65
N VAL A 137 -4.54 -2.56 -4.44
CA VAL A 137 -3.15 -2.12 -4.56
C VAL A 137 -3.03 -0.61 -4.41
N PHE A 138 -2.06 -0.20 -3.61
CA PHE A 138 -1.59 1.17 -3.52
C PHE A 138 -0.15 1.28 -4.04
N PHE A 139 0.09 2.21 -4.96
CA PHE A 139 1.43 2.59 -5.44
C PHE A 139 1.75 4.02 -5.02
N HIS A 140 2.91 4.23 -4.38
CA HIS A 140 3.45 5.57 -4.16
C HIS A 140 4.54 5.86 -5.18
N ASP A 141 4.34 6.92 -5.98
CA ASP A 141 5.32 7.44 -6.92
C ASP A 141 5.87 6.37 -7.89
N PRO A 142 5.00 5.66 -8.66
CA PRO A 142 5.44 4.65 -9.63
C PRO A 142 6.11 5.28 -10.87
N GLY A 143 6.17 6.61 -10.96
CA GLY A 143 6.77 7.34 -12.08
C GLY A 143 6.10 7.00 -13.40
N SER A 144 6.90 6.82 -14.44
CA SER A 144 6.45 6.55 -15.81
C SER A 144 5.69 5.22 -15.98
N GLN A 145 5.72 4.33 -14.99
CA GLN A 145 4.98 3.05 -15.04
C GLN A 145 3.49 3.22 -14.78
N SER A 146 3.05 4.41 -14.37
CA SER A 146 1.63 4.69 -14.05
C SER A 146 0.69 4.23 -15.16
N SER A 147 1.04 4.47 -16.44
CA SER A 147 0.20 4.07 -17.57
C SER A 147 0.11 2.54 -17.71
N THR A 148 1.22 1.83 -17.57
CA THR A 148 1.25 0.36 -17.63
C THR A 148 0.46 -0.25 -16.49
N ILE A 149 0.61 0.29 -15.27
CA ILE A 149 -0.17 -0.13 -14.10
C ILE A 149 -1.65 0.06 -14.38
N LEU A 150 -2.04 1.25 -14.86
CA LEU A 150 -3.43 1.58 -15.16
C LEU A 150 -4.04 0.71 -16.25
N GLU A 151 -3.25 0.29 -17.26
CA GLU A 151 -3.74 -0.53 -18.37
C GLU A 151 -3.84 -2.03 -18.04
N LYS A 152 -2.94 -2.53 -17.18
CA LYS A 152 -2.77 -3.96 -16.92
C LYS A 152 -3.34 -4.42 -15.58
N PHE A 153 -3.81 -3.51 -14.74
CA PHE A 153 -4.40 -3.87 -13.46
C PHE A 153 -5.70 -4.66 -13.63
N THR A 154 -5.85 -5.75 -12.88
CA THR A 154 -7.02 -6.65 -12.98
C THR A 154 -7.75 -6.85 -11.65
N GLY A 155 -7.27 -6.20 -10.58
CA GLY A 155 -7.91 -6.20 -9.27
C GLY A 155 -9.12 -5.28 -9.19
N ARG A 156 -9.61 -5.08 -7.96
CA ARG A 156 -10.83 -4.32 -7.68
C ARG A 156 -10.60 -2.89 -7.18
N ILE A 157 -9.50 -2.63 -6.48
CA ILE A 157 -9.18 -1.29 -6.00
C ILE A 157 -7.74 -0.95 -6.37
N LEU A 158 -7.58 0.15 -7.11
CA LEU A 158 -6.29 0.70 -7.47
C LEU A 158 -6.16 2.12 -6.96
N MET A 159 -5.11 2.37 -6.19
CA MET A 159 -4.74 3.70 -5.74
C MET A 159 -3.32 4.01 -6.21
N ILE A 160 -3.14 5.17 -6.84
CA ILE A 160 -1.83 5.63 -7.31
C ILE A 160 -1.60 7.05 -6.79
N ASP A 161 -0.58 7.20 -5.97
CA ASP A 161 -0.09 8.50 -5.53
C ASP A 161 1.09 8.96 -6.38
N ASN A 162 1.17 10.26 -6.66
CA ASN A 162 2.17 10.88 -7.54
C ASN A 162 2.25 10.21 -8.91
N ALA A 163 1.10 9.95 -9.52
CA ALA A 163 1.05 9.31 -10.83
C ALA A 163 1.59 10.24 -11.92
N GLN A 164 2.45 9.71 -12.80
CA GLN A 164 2.86 10.39 -14.02
C GLN A 164 2.07 9.80 -15.19
N LEU A 165 0.92 10.40 -15.50
CA LEU A 165 0.01 9.95 -16.56
C LEU A 165 -0.29 11.07 -17.54
N PRO A 166 -0.13 10.84 -18.86
CA PRO A 166 -0.67 11.73 -19.88
C PRO A 166 -2.20 11.74 -19.84
N GLU A 167 -2.82 12.88 -20.15
CA GLU A 167 -4.28 13.02 -20.20
C GLU A 167 -4.92 12.03 -21.18
N VAL A 168 -4.25 11.76 -22.31
CA VAL A 168 -4.71 10.77 -23.30
C VAL A 168 -4.82 9.36 -22.72
N SER A 169 -3.91 8.97 -21.82
CA SER A 169 -3.96 7.67 -21.14
C SER A 169 -5.14 7.59 -20.18
N ILE A 170 -5.42 8.68 -19.46
CA ILE A 170 -6.57 8.80 -18.54
C ILE A 170 -7.88 8.72 -19.33
N ILE A 171 -8.01 9.50 -20.40
CA ILE A 171 -9.17 9.50 -21.28
C ILE A 171 -9.42 8.10 -21.86
N HIS A 172 -8.38 7.48 -22.41
CA HIS A 172 -8.50 6.14 -22.98
C HIS A 172 -8.94 5.11 -21.94
N PHE A 173 -8.36 5.17 -20.74
CA PHE A 173 -8.75 4.30 -19.63
C PHE A 173 -10.23 4.49 -19.26
N ILE A 174 -10.68 5.72 -19.01
CA ILE A 174 -12.07 6.00 -18.59
C ILE A 174 -13.05 5.51 -19.67
N ARG A 175 -12.78 5.78 -20.96
CA ARG A 175 -13.61 5.29 -22.08
C ARG A 175 -13.74 3.78 -22.08
N ASN A 176 -12.63 3.05 -21.96
CA ASN A 176 -12.63 1.59 -21.96
C ASN A 176 -13.36 1.01 -20.76
N TRP A 177 -13.15 1.59 -19.58
CA TRP A 177 -13.79 1.11 -18.38
C TRP A 177 -15.30 1.39 -18.38
N MET A 178 -15.75 2.60 -18.75
CA MET A 178 -17.19 2.93 -18.86
C MET A 178 -17.92 2.03 -19.86
N THR A 179 -17.30 1.73 -20.99
CA THR A 179 -17.88 0.82 -22.01
C THR A 179 -17.83 -0.66 -21.61
N GLY A 180 -17.14 -0.98 -20.51
CA GLY A 180 -16.95 -2.37 -20.05
C GLY A 180 -15.98 -3.18 -20.91
N SER A 181 -15.25 -2.54 -21.83
CA SER A 181 -14.28 -3.22 -22.71
C SER A 181 -13.05 -3.71 -21.93
N SER A 182 -12.71 -3.06 -20.81
CA SER A 182 -11.64 -3.49 -19.90
C SER A 182 -11.98 -3.21 -18.43
N HIS A 183 -11.17 -3.74 -17.52
CA HIS A 183 -11.24 -3.49 -16.08
C HIS A 183 -12.62 -3.84 -15.47
N GLN A 184 -13.20 -4.98 -15.85
CA GLN A 184 -14.55 -5.36 -15.37
C GLN A 184 -14.60 -5.58 -13.85
N ASN A 185 -13.48 -5.99 -13.25
CA ASN A 185 -13.38 -6.22 -11.80
C ASN A 185 -13.14 -4.93 -11.00
N LEU A 186 -12.76 -3.83 -11.66
CA LEU A 186 -12.38 -2.60 -10.99
C LEU A 186 -13.62 -1.92 -10.42
N GLU A 187 -13.65 -1.79 -9.09
CA GLU A 187 -14.67 -1.11 -8.31
C GLU A 187 -14.24 0.34 -8.04
N VAL A 188 -12.96 0.56 -7.69
CA VAL A 188 -12.44 1.88 -7.32
C VAL A 188 -11.08 2.15 -7.95
N LEU A 189 -10.97 3.32 -8.61
CA LEU A 189 -9.71 3.94 -8.99
C LEU A 189 -9.56 5.26 -8.24
N SER A 190 -8.41 5.48 -7.61
CA SER A 190 -8.01 6.77 -7.05
C SER A 190 -6.62 7.16 -7.54
N VAL A 191 -6.49 8.34 -8.13
CA VAL A 191 -5.21 8.84 -8.65
C VAL A 191 -4.94 10.24 -8.11
N PHE A 192 -3.77 10.43 -7.52
CA PHE A 192 -3.29 11.70 -7.01
C PHE A 192 -2.14 12.23 -7.87
N PHE A 193 -2.22 13.52 -8.22
CA PHE A 193 -1.36 14.18 -9.22
C PHE A 193 -0.46 15.28 -8.61
N ASP A 194 -0.14 15.19 -7.31
CA ASP A 194 0.55 16.28 -6.58
C ASP A 194 1.87 16.73 -7.22
N LYS A 195 2.75 15.79 -7.60
CA LYS A 195 4.03 16.10 -8.26
C LYS A 195 3.93 16.32 -9.77
N PHE A 196 2.93 15.76 -10.42
CA PHE A 196 2.79 15.72 -11.87
C PHE A 196 1.37 16.15 -12.25
N PRO A 197 1.08 17.46 -12.16
CA PRO A 197 -0.27 17.96 -12.41
C PRO A 197 -0.65 17.71 -13.87
N ILE A 198 -1.90 17.31 -14.08
CA ILE A 198 -2.51 17.13 -15.39
C ILE A 198 -3.39 18.33 -15.74
N ASN A 199 -3.62 18.55 -17.03
CA ASN A 199 -4.58 19.52 -17.51
C ASN A 199 -6.01 18.95 -17.44
N LEU A 200 -6.66 19.18 -16.31
CA LEU A 200 -8.01 18.72 -16.04
C LEU A 200 -9.07 19.26 -17.00
N VAL A 201 -8.83 20.41 -17.63
CA VAL A 201 -9.76 20.96 -18.62
C VAL A 201 -9.90 20.01 -19.80
N ILE A 202 -8.81 19.36 -20.22
CA ILE A 202 -8.83 18.42 -21.35
C ILE A 202 -9.69 17.19 -21.01
N VAL A 203 -9.48 16.62 -19.82
CA VAL A 203 -10.23 15.44 -19.38
C VAL A 203 -11.71 15.80 -19.14
N HIS A 204 -11.98 16.94 -18.50
CA HIS A 204 -13.35 17.39 -18.25
C HIS A 204 -14.11 17.67 -19.56
N GLU A 205 -13.50 18.38 -20.52
CA GLU A 205 -14.14 18.67 -21.80
C GLU A 205 -14.46 17.41 -22.61
N GLU A 206 -13.61 16.37 -22.52
CA GLU A 206 -13.81 15.09 -23.19
C GLU A 206 -15.08 14.36 -22.68
N PHE A 207 -15.39 14.46 -21.39
CA PHE A 207 -16.53 13.74 -20.79
C PHE A 207 -17.65 14.65 -20.28
N LYS A 208 -17.69 15.91 -20.70
CA LYS A 208 -18.66 16.91 -20.21
C LYS A 208 -20.13 16.52 -20.43
N ASN A 209 -20.41 15.64 -21.40
CA ASN A 209 -21.77 15.20 -21.71
C ASN A 209 -22.15 13.94 -20.93
N GLU A 210 -21.18 13.20 -20.42
CA GLU A 210 -21.33 11.94 -19.69
C GLU A 210 -21.21 12.11 -18.18
N ALA A 211 -20.47 13.13 -17.73
CA ALA A 211 -20.23 13.36 -16.31
C ALA A 211 -21.49 13.85 -15.58
N LYS A 212 -21.75 13.28 -14.41
CA LYS A 212 -22.87 13.67 -13.53
C LYS A 212 -22.32 14.43 -12.32
N VAL A 213 -23.09 15.40 -11.84
CA VAL A 213 -22.79 16.09 -10.57
C VAL A 213 -22.74 15.06 -9.45
N PHE A 214 -21.73 15.15 -8.59
CA PHE A 214 -21.58 14.28 -7.43
C PHE A 214 -22.80 14.38 -6.50
N ASP A 215 -23.34 13.23 -6.09
CA ASP A 215 -24.49 13.10 -5.19
C ASP A 215 -24.10 12.28 -3.95
N PRO A 216 -23.89 12.92 -2.78
CA PRO A 216 -23.47 12.23 -1.56
C PRO A 216 -24.52 11.26 -1.01
N SER A 217 -25.79 11.36 -1.44
CA SER A 217 -26.84 10.42 -1.03
C SER A 217 -26.76 9.08 -1.77
N LYS A 218 -26.14 9.08 -2.95
CA LYS A 218 -25.89 7.88 -3.75
C LYS A 218 -24.51 7.29 -3.49
N ARG A 219 -23.60 8.06 -2.88
CA ARG A 219 -22.18 7.70 -2.81
C ARG A 219 -21.48 8.33 -1.61
N GLN A 220 -20.68 7.54 -0.88
CA GLN A 220 -19.77 8.07 0.13
C GLN A 220 -18.66 8.93 -0.49
N GLU A 221 -18.44 10.10 0.11
CA GLU A 221 -17.40 11.06 -0.27
C GLU A 221 -15.99 10.50 0.02
N ASP A 222 -15.87 9.78 1.14
CA ASP A 222 -14.65 9.10 1.55
C ASP A 222 -14.79 7.58 1.36
N TYR A 223 -13.94 6.99 0.53
CA TYR A 223 -13.75 5.54 0.52
C TYR A 223 -12.74 5.18 1.59
N GLU A 224 -13.18 4.40 2.58
CA GLU A 224 -12.26 3.70 3.47
C GLU A 224 -11.52 2.62 2.66
N PHE A 225 -10.43 3.02 2.02
CA PHE A 225 -9.38 2.06 1.72
C PHE A 225 -8.95 1.50 3.07
N ASN A 226 -9.16 0.20 3.30
CA ASN A 226 -8.76 -0.47 4.52
C ASN A 226 -7.23 -0.66 4.56
N THR A 227 -6.48 0.41 4.33
CA THR A 227 -5.20 0.57 4.97
C THR A 227 -5.43 1.38 6.23
N GLN A 228 -4.97 0.87 7.35
CA GLN A 228 -4.76 1.68 8.55
C GLN A 228 -3.66 2.74 8.34
N PHE A 229 -3.40 3.18 7.10
CA PHE A 229 -2.46 4.24 6.76
C PHE A 229 -3.24 5.53 6.51
N LYS A 230 -3.42 6.28 7.60
CA LYS A 230 -3.33 7.73 7.49
C LYS A 230 -2.00 8.02 6.79
N VAL A 231 -2.06 8.51 5.56
CA VAL A 231 -0.93 9.23 4.96
C VAL A 231 -0.70 10.41 5.89
N GLN A 232 0.25 10.26 6.81
CA GLN A 232 0.63 11.29 7.75
C GLN A 232 1.45 12.32 6.98
N ASN A 233 0.77 13.13 6.17
CA ASN A 233 1.12 14.49 5.77
C ASN A 233 -0.08 15.14 5.05
N ARG A 234 -0.81 15.99 5.79
CA ARG A 234 -1.79 16.99 5.33
C ARG A 234 -2.98 16.49 4.47
N ILE A 235 -3.88 15.71 5.07
CA ILE A 235 -5.30 15.82 4.71
C ILE A 235 -5.85 17.02 5.50
N ILE A 236 -6.03 18.15 4.82
CA ILE A 236 -6.98 19.16 5.27
C ILE A 236 -8.35 18.61 4.86
N SER A 237 -9.05 17.96 5.78
CA SER A 237 -10.48 17.76 5.64
C SER A 237 -11.17 19.05 6.06
N ALA A 238 -11.87 19.70 5.13
CA ALA A 238 -12.72 20.83 5.45
C ALA A 238 -14.12 20.30 5.77
N SER A 239 -14.49 20.29 7.06
CA SER A 239 -15.88 20.15 7.49
C SER A 239 -16.55 21.54 7.54
N SER A 240 -17.81 21.60 7.11
CA SER A 240 -18.60 22.83 7.01
C SER A 240 -18.68 23.63 8.32
N ALA A 241 -18.22 24.88 8.29
CA ALA A 241 -18.95 26.00 8.88
C ALA A 241 -18.78 27.21 7.95
N ALA A 242 -19.90 27.81 7.59
CA ALA A 242 -20.03 28.87 6.62
C ALA A 242 -19.02 30.02 6.82
N THR A 243 -18.48 30.55 5.71
CA THR A 243 -18.67 31.93 5.21
C THR A 243 -17.51 32.26 4.26
N THR A 244 -17.86 32.61 3.03
CA THR A 244 -17.16 33.41 2.00
C THR A 244 -15.63 33.57 2.13
N LEU A 245 -14.85 33.02 1.19
CA LEU A 245 -13.76 33.73 0.47
C LEU A 245 -13.01 32.80 -0.53
N THR A 246 -13.01 33.25 -1.79
CA THR A 246 -11.99 33.15 -2.85
C THR A 246 -11.24 31.84 -3.12
N ALA A 247 -11.34 31.44 -4.39
CA ALA A 247 -10.57 30.40 -5.07
C ALA A 247 -9.08 30.36 -4.72
N THR A 248 -8.59 29.21 -4.27
CA THR A 248 -7.45 28.45 -4.82
C THR A 248 -7.16 27.23 -3.94
N ASN A 249 -6.83 26.11 -4.57
CA ASN A 249 -6.36 24.83 -3.99
C ASN A 249 -7.46 23.89 -3.45
N ALA A 250 -8.13 23.19 -4.36
CA ALA A 250 -8.75 21.90 -4.04
C ALA A 250 -7.82 20.79 -4.55
N LEU A 251 -7.33 19.96 -3.64
CA LEU A 251 -6.70 18.67 -3.96
C LEU A 251 -7.80 17.76 -4.51
N THR A 252 -7.76 17.43 -5.80
CA THR A 252 -8.81 16.62 -6.44
C THR A 252 -8.38 15.16 -6.53
N SER A 253 -8.98 14.31 -5.70
CA SER A 253 -9.01 12.86 -5.86
C SER A 253 -10.16 12.47 -6.79
N TRP A 254 -9.87 11.79 -7.90
CA TRP A 254 -10.91 11.15 -8.70
C TRP A 254 -11.28 9.86 -8.02
N ILE A 255 -12.53 9.71 -7.59
CA ILE A 255 -13.05 8.40 -7.23
C ILE A 255 -14.09 8.08 -8.30
N LEU A 256 -14.01 6.90 -8.88
CA LEU A 256 -15.05 6.33 -9.72
C LEU A 256 -15.54 5.04 -9.06
N ASN A 257 -16.85 4.85 -8.95
CA ASN A 257 -17.45 3.69 -8.29
C ASN A 257 -18.63 3.17 -9.11
N ASP A 258 -18.80 1.84 -9.15
CA ASP A 258 -20.14 1.28 -9.08
C ASP A 258 -20.19 -0.17 -8.53
N THR A 259 -21.30 -0.45 -7.86
CA THR A 259 -21.90 -1.79 -7.70
C THR A 259 -22.54 -2.24 -9.05
N PRO A 260 -22.92 -3.52 -9.25
CA PRO A 260 -22.89 -4.18 -10.58
C PRO A 260 -23.82 -3.69 -11.72
N THR A 261 -24.48 -2.53 -11.64
CA THR A 261 -25.57 -2.20 -12.58
C THR A 261 -25.40 -0.91 -13.39
N GLU A 262 -24.52 0.02 -13.03
CA GLU A 262 -24.24 1.18 -13.88
C GLU A 262 -22.74 1.52 -13.79
N LYS A 263 -22.22 2.46 -14.56
CA LYS A 263 -20.84 2.96 -14.40
C LYS A 263 -20.91 4.46 -14.59
N GLU A 264 -20.75 5.22 -13.52
CA GLU A 264 -20.92 6.67 -13.54
C GLU A 264 -19.59 7.41 -13.37
N LEU A 265 -19.38 8.46 -14.18
CA LEU A 265 -18.24 9.36 -14.11
C LEU A 265 -18.64 10.64 -13.36
N HIS A 266 -17.87 10.97 -12.33
CA HIS A 266 -18.04 12.18 -11.53
C HIS A 266 -16.72 12.95 -11.51
N PHE A 267 -16.82 14.27 -11.61
CA PHE A 267 -15.70 15.18 -11.51
C PHE A 267 -15.77 16.03 -10.25
#